data_AF-K1TH03-F1
#
_entry.id   AF-K1TH03-F1
#
_cell.length_a   1.000
_cell.length_b   1.000
_cell.length_c   1.000
_cell.angle_alpha   90.00
_cell.angle_beta   90.00
_cell.angle_gamma   90.00
#
_symmetry.space_group_name_H-M   'P 1'
#
loop_
_entity.id
_entity.type
_entity.pdbx_description
1 polymer ?
#
loop_
_entity_poly.entity_id
_entity_poly.type
_entity_poly.pdbx_seq_one_letter_code
_entity_poly.pdbx_strand_id
1 'polypeptide(L)'
;MGDFLFINVEDVEWYYSIQYHELVDRITDEYVRKIEQLHYKNINLIGYCLGGILALNVAVKLLEKGIEVNNLFVIDSYPVSGKVEDQFIDEVIFLPNYQLMLSEVLEDVDDFKVMEFITEVRKRNNGNIPQNTFFNIYRERYQNEKQ
;
A
#
# COMPACT_ATOMS: atom_id res chain seq x y z
N MET A 1 9.96 -23.59 20.52
CA MET A 1 8.93 -22.89 19.74
C MET A 1 8.78 -21.50 20.33
N GLY A 2 8.82 -20.46 19.51
CA GLY A 2 8.54 -19.08 19.94
C GLY A 2 7.04 -18.78 19.82
N ASP A 3 6.60 -17.68 20.43
CA ASP A 3 5.23 -17.20 20.32
C ASP A 3 4.99 -16.59 18.94
N PHE A 4 3.78 -16.78 18.39
CA PHE A 4 3.34 -16.15 17.15
C PHE A 4 2.21 -15.18 17.47
N LEU A 5 2.41 -13.90 17.17
CA LEU A 5 1.47 -12.83 17.47
C LEU A 5 1.12 -12.04 16.22
N PHE A 6 -0.17 -11.74 16.06
CA PHE A 6 -0.65 -10.74 15.11
C PHE A 6 -0.84 -9.42 15.85
N ILE A 7 -0.32 -8.33 15.28
CA ILE A 7 -0.51 -6.99 15.80
C ILE A 7 -1.30 -6.19 14.79
N ASN A 8 -2.45 -5.68 15.22
CA ASN A 8 -3.31 -4.80 14.45
C ASN A 8 -3.76 -3.60 15.28
N VAL A 9 -4.24 -2.57 14.60
CA VAL A 9 -5.00 -1.50 15.23
C VAL A 9 -6.38 -2.05 15.59
N GLU A 10 -6.79 -1.90 16.84
CA GLU A 10 -8.07 -2.40 17.36
C GLU A 10 -9.09 -1.26 17.54
N ASP A 11 -8.59 -0.05 17.84
CA ASP A 11 -9.41 1.15 18.02
C ASP A 11 -9.60 1.85 16.66
N VAL A 12 -10.78 1.64 16.10
CA VAL A 12 -11.19 2.18 14.80
C VAL A 12 -11.41 3.69 14.86
N GLU A 13 -11.92 4.22 15.96
CA GLU A 13 -12.15 5.67 16.12
C GLU A 13 -10.82 6.41 16.21
N TRP A 14 -9.85 5.85 16.95
CA TRP A 14 -8.49 6.36 16.96
C TRP A 14 -7.88 6.32 15.57
N TYR A 15 -7.98 5.20 14.85
CA TYR A 15 -7.45 5.07 13.48
C TYR A 15 -7.98 6.17 12.56
N TYR A 16 -9.30 6.41 12.57
CA TYR A 16 -9.92 7.45 11.74
C TYR A 16 -9.57 8.88 12.15
N SER A 17 -9.15 9.09 13.41
CA SER A 17 -8.73 10.41 13.88
C SER A 17 -7.35 10.84 13.36
N ILE A 18 -6.54 9.90 12.85
CA ILE A 18 -5.16 10.17 12.43
C ILE A 18 -5.14 10.91 11.09
N GLN A 19 -4.37 11.99 11.01
CA GLN A 19 -4.15 12.69 9.74
C GLN A 19 -3.39 11.79 8.77
N TYR A 20 -3.77 11.80 7.49
CA TYR A 20 -3.20 10.93 6.46
C TYR A 20 -1.66 10.95 6.44
N HIS A 21 -1.05 12.13 6.54
CA HIS A 21 0.40 12.30 6.51
C HIS A 21 1.12 11.80 7.79
N GLU A 22 0.40 11.51 8.86
CA GLU A 22 0.92 10.97 10.12
C GLU A 22 0.63 9.47 10.28
N LEU A 23 -0.21 8.90 9.40
CA LEU A 23 -0.80 7.57 9.60
C LEU A 23 0.24 6.48 9.82
N VAL A 24 1.26 6.43 8.97
CA VAL A 24 2.34 5.43 9.06
C VAL A 24 3.10 5.57 10.38
N ASP A 25 3.46 6.78 10.76
CA ASP A 25 4.24 7.04 11.98
C ASP A 25 3.45 6.68 13.24
N ARG A 26 2.19 7.09 13.30
CA ARG A 26 1.29 6.85 14.44
C ARG A 26 0.99 5.36 14.63
N ILE A 27 0.74 4.62 13.54
CA ILE A 27 0.55 3.16 13.59
C ILE A 27 1.86 2.48 14.01
N THR A 28 2.99 2.92 13.48
CA THR A 28 4.31 2.39 13.86
C THR A 28 4.54 2.55 15.36
N ASP A 29 4.29 3.74 15.92
CA ASP A 29 4.45 4.01 17.35
C ASP A 29 3.53 3.14 18.21
N GLU A 30 2.29 2.95 17.79
CA GLU A 30 1.35 2.08 18.49
C GLU A 30 1.81 0.61 18.47
N TYR A 31 2.34 0.13 17.36
CA TYR A 31 2.88 -1.24 17.27
C TYR A 31 4.14 -1.42 18.11
N VAL A 32 5.06 -0.45 18.11
CA VAL A 32 6.24 -0.44 19.00
C VAL A 32 5.79 -0.50 20.46
N ARG A 33 4.82 0.33 20.85
CA ARG A 33 4.27 0.35 22.21
C ARG A 33 3.69 -1.00 22.61
N LYS A 34 2.89 -1.62 21.74
CA LYS A 34 2.33 -2.96 21.99
C LYS A 34 3.43 -4.01 22.15
N ILE A 35 4.47 -3.97 21.32
CA ILE A 35 5.60 -4.90 21.39
C ILE A 35 6.39 -4.73 22.70
N GLU A 36 6.68 -3.49 23.11
CA GLU A 36 7.41 -3.18 24.36
C GLU A 36 6.71 -3.75 25.59
N GLN A 37 5.37 -3.74 25.62
CA GLN A 37 4.56 -4.26 26.72
C GLN A 37 4.63 -5.79 26.87
N LEU A 38 5.09 -6.50 25.85
CA LEU A 38 5.22 -7.97 25.88
C LEU A 38 6.55 -8.43 26.46
N HIS A 39 7.52 -7.52 26.63
CA HIS A 39 8.83 -7.79 27.25
C HIS A 39 9.65 -8.90 26.58
N TYR A 40 9.48 -9.12 25.27
CA TYR A 40 10.31 -10.04 24.50
C TYR A 40 11.73 -9.48 24.30
N LYS A 41 12.73 -10.35 24.42
CA LYS A 41 14.15 -9.99 24.21
C LYS A 41 14.64 -10.21 22.77
N ASN A 42 13.99 -11.12 22.05
CA ASN A 42 14.35 -11.55 20.71
C ASN A 42 13.10 -11.51 19.85
N ILE A 43 13.09 -10.70 18.80
CA ILE A 43 11.90 -10.46 17.98
C ILE A 43 12.21 -10.76 16.52
N ASN A 44 11.30 -11.45 15.85
CA ASN A 44 11.28 -11.55 14.39
C ASN A 44 10.03 -10.82 13.89
N LEU A 45 10.18 -10.00 12.86
CA LEU A 45 9.09 -9.23 12.28
C LEU A 45 8.80 -9.73 10.86
N ILE A 46 7.51 -9.84 10.52
CA ILE A 46 7.04 -10.21 9.19
C ILE A 46 5.99 -9.18 8.77
N GLY A 47 6.10 -8.65 7.56
CA GLY A 47 5.12 -7.74 6.99
C GLY A 47 4.87 -8.00 5.51
N TYR A 48 3.62 -7.83 5.09
CA TYR A 48 3.15 -8.00 3.70
C TYR A 48 2.56 -6.70 3.16
N CYS A 49 2.86 -6.34 1.91
CA CYS A 49 2.37 -5.11 1.26
C CYS A 49 2.68 -3.88 2.13
N LEU A 50 1.69 -3.08 2.54
CA LEU A 50 1.89 -1.95 3.48
C LEU A 50 2.48 -2.41 4.83
N GLY A 51 2.12 -3.61 5.28
CA GLY A 51 2.62 -4.19 6.52
C GLY A 51 4.14 -4.36 6.54
N GLY A 52 4.79 -4.54 5.39
CA GLY A 52 6.25 -4.60 5.32
C GLY A 52 6.93 -3.24 5.54
N ILE A 53 6.31 -2.16 5.08
CA ILE A 53 6.77 -0.79 5.37
C ILE A 53 6.64 -0.50 6.87
N LEU A 54 5.50 -0.87 7.46
CA LEU A 54 5.28 -0.75 8.91
C LEU A 54 6.27 -1.62 9.70
N ALA A 55 6.49 -2.87 9.30
CA ALA A 55 7.42 -3.77 9.96
C ALA A 55 8.87 -3.25 9.93
N LEU A 56 9.29 -2.64 8.82
CA LEU A 56 10.58 -1.97 8.71
C LEU A 56 10.70 -0.80 9.70
N ASN A 57 9.71 0.10 9.71
CA ASN A 57 9.73 1.27 10.60
C ASN A 57 9.70 0.85 12.09
N VAL A 58 8.93 -0.19 12.42
CA VAL A 58 8.90 -0.79 13.76
C VAL A 58 10.28 -1.35 14.11
N ALA A 59 10.92 -2.08 13.20
CA ALA A 59 12.25 -2.64 13.42
C ALA A 59 13.28 -1.55 13.75
N VAL A 60 13.27 -0.46 12.98
CA VAL A 60 14.15 0.70 13.21
C VAL A 60 13.93 1.29 14.61
N LYS A 61 12.69 1.61 14.97
CA LYS A 61 12.37 2.20 16.28
C LYS A 61 12.72 1.27 17.44
N LEU A 62 12.50 -0.04 17.31
CA LEU A 62 12.89 -1.01 18.34
C LEU A 62 14.41 -1.06 18.53
N LEU A 63 15.17 -1.06 17.42
CA LEU A 63 16.64 -1.05 17.46
C LEU A 63 17.17 0.25 18.11
N GLU A 64 16.59 1.41 17.79
CA GLU A 64 16.94 2.69 18.42
C GLU A 64 16.71 2.69 19.95
N LYS A 65 15.75 1.89 20.42
CA LYS A 65 15.43 1.67 21.84
C LYS A 65 16.26 0.54 22.48
N GLY A 66 17.15 -0.11 21.73
CA GLY A 66 18.01 -1.19 22.21
C GLY A 66 17.32 -2.56 22.29
N ILE A 67 16.17 -2.74 21.63
CA ILE A 67 15.47 -4.01 21.52
C ILE A 67 15.97 -4.74 20.26
N GLU A 68 16.42 -5.98 20.40
CA GLU A 68 17.00 -6.75 19.31
C GLU A 68 15.92 -7.31 18.37
N VAL A 69 16.08 -7.01 17.07
CA VAL A 69 15.29 -7.59 15.98
C VAL A 69 16.18 -8.55 15.20
N ASN A 70 15.94 -9.85 15.37
CA ASN A 70 16.79 -10.91 14.81
C ASN A 70 16.59 -11.03 13.30
N ASN A 71 15.36 -10.94 12.84
CA ASN A 71 15.00 -11.02 11.43
C ASN A 71 13.84 -10.09 11.11
N LEU A 72 13.88 -9.52 9.89
CA LEU A 72 12.79 -8.78 9.28
C LEU A 72 12.49 -9.41 7.92
N PHE A 73 11.27 -9.89 7.75
CA PHE A 73 10.78 -10.43 6.48
C PHE A 73 9.81 -9.44 5.86
N VAL A 74 10.11 -8.99 4.65
CA VAL A 74 9.31 -8.04 3.88
C VAL A 74 8.82 -8.75 2.63
N ILE A 75 7.51 -8.92 2.50
CA ILE A 75 6.89 -9.74 1.45
C ILE A 75 6.06 -8.82 0.56
N ASP A 76 6.44 -8.73 -0.72
CA ASP A 76 5.69 -7.98 -1.74
C ASP A 76 5.35 -6.55 -1.32
N SER A 77 6.30 -5.90 -0.64
CA SER A 77 6.17 -4.55 -0.14
C SER A 77 7.02 -3.60 -0.96
N TYR A 78 6.39 -2.56 -1.49
CA TYR A 78 7.06 -1.49 -2.20
C TYR A 78 6.50 -0.15 -1.71
N PRO A 79 7.34 0.91 -1.65
CA PRO A 79 6.84 2.23 -1.35
C PRO A 79 5.90 2.67 -2.47
N VAL A 80 4.64 2.95 -2.13
CA VAL A 80 3.70 3.55 -3.06
C VAL A 80 4.10 5.02 -3.24
N SER A 81 4.51 5.39 -4.45
CA SER A 81 4.80 6.78 -4.79
C SER A 81 3.53 7.46 -5.31
N GLY A 82 3.20 8.60 -4.72
CA GLY A 82 2.09 9.46 -5.17
C GLY A 82 0.69 8.99 -4.79
N LYS A 83 -0.23 9.94 -4.74
CA LYS A 83 -1.65 9.77 -4.41
C LYS A 83 -2.42 9.28 -5.64
N VAL A 84 -3.38 8.38 -5.43
CA VAL A 84 -4.37 7.99 -6.43
C VAL A 84 -5.67 8.72 -6.11
N GLU A 85 -6.10 9.62 -6.98
CA GLU A 85 -7.33 10.41 -6.84
C GLU A 85 -8.46 9.92 -7.75
N ASP A 86 -8.12 9.11 -8.75
CA ASP A 86 -9.10 8.41 -9.57
C ASP A 86 -9.63 7.19 -8.81
N GLN A 87 -10.86 7.28 -8.32
CA GLN A 87 -11.51 6.23 -7.53
C GLN A 87 -11.63 4.92 -8.31
N PHE A 88 -11.83 4.97 -9.62
CA PHE A 88 -11.94 3.76 -10.42
C PHE A 88 -10.60 3.02 -10.47
N ILE A 89 -9.51 3.75 -10.71
CA ILE A 89 -8.15 3.19 -10.69
C ILE A 89 -7.80 2.65 -9.30
N ASP A 90 -8.20 3.36 -8.24
CA ASP A 90 -8.00 2.94 -6.85
C ASP A 90 -8.71 1.62 -6.53
N GLU A 91 -9.87 1.35 -7.13
CA GLU A 91 -10.58 0.08 -6.98
C GLU A 91 -9.96 -1.04 -7.83
N VAL A 92 -9.66 -0.79 -9.11
CA VAL A 92 -9.23 -1.86 -10.02
C VAL A 92 -7.79 -2.31 -9.80
N ILE A 93 -6.97 -1.53 -9.09
CA ILE A 93 -5.60 -1.95 -8.71
C ILE A 93 -5.58 -3.22 -7.85
N PHE A 94 -6.70 -3.55 -7.21
CA PHE A 94 -6.85 -4.74 -6.37
C PHE A 94 -7.37 -5.98 -7.11
N LEU A 95 -7.76 -5.89 -8.39
CA LEU A 95 -8.22 -7.04 -9.18
C LEU A 95 -7.23 -8.22 -9.19
N PRO A 96 -5.90 -8.00 -9.29
CA PRO A 96 -4.94 -9.11 -9.25
C PRO A 96 -4.98 -9.91 -7.94
N ASN A 97 -5.41 -9.32 -6.82
CA ASN A 97 -5.58 -10.04 -5.56
C ASN A 97 -6.68 -11.12 -5.64
N TYR A 98 -7.61 -10.96 -6.57
CA TYR A 98 -8.68 -11.91 -6.87
C TYR A 98 -8.39 -12.77 -8.10
N GLN A 99 -7.16 -12.71 -8.63
CA GLN A 99 -6.76 -13.38 -9.87
C GLN A 99 -7.60 -12.95 -11.09
N LEU A 100 -8.05 -11.68 -11.08
CA LEU A 100 -8.80 -11.08 -12.17
C LEU A 100 -7.95 -10.03 -12.89
N MET A 101 -8.19 -9.90 -14.19
CA MET A 101 -7.70 -8.82 -15.05
C MET A 101 -8.79 -7.78 -15.30
N LEU A 102 -8.42 -6.58 -15.73
CA LEU A 102 -9.38 -5.51 -15.99
C LEU A 102 -10.27 -5.84 -17.19
N SER A 103 -9.70 -6.48 -18.22
CA SER A 103 -10.41 -6.97 -19.40
C SER A 103 -11.48 -8.05 -19.10
N GLU A 104 -11.42 -8.69 -17.94
CA GLU A 104 -12.43 -9.68 -17.51
C GLU A 104 -13.66 -9.03 -16.85
N VAL A 105 -13.52 -7.78 -16.39
CA VAL A 105 -14.60 -7.02 -15.71
C VAL A 105 -15.11 -5.84 -16.54
N LEU A 106 -14.37 -5.42 -17.57
CA LEU A 106 -14.74 -4.37 -18.51
C LEU A 106 -14.56 -4.83 -19.95
N GLU A 107 -15.61 -4.70 -20.74
CA GLU A 107 -15.56 -4.94 -22.18
C GLU A 107 -14.65 -3.91 -22.88
N ASP A 108 -14.04 -4.33 -23.98
CA ASP A 108 -13.21 -3.51 -24.88
C ASP A 108 -11.95 -2.88 -24.23
N VAL A 109 -11.49 -3.38 -23.09
CA VAL A 109 -10.25 -2.92 -22.43
C VAL A 109 -9.05 -3.78 -22.80
N ASP A 110 -7.92 -3.13 -23.06
CA ASP A 110 -6.61 -3.76 -23.25
C ASP A 110 -5.77 -3.49 -22.00
N ASP A 111 -5.54 -4.52 -21.18
CA ASP A 111 -4.85 -4.41 -19.89
C ASP A 111 -3.46 -3.79 -20.03
N PHE A 112 -2.71 -4.17 -21.07
CA PHE A 112 -1.35 -3.67 -21.28
C PHE A 112 -1.34 -2.18 -21.60
N LYS A 113 -2.26 -1.72 -22.46
CA LYS A 113 -2.37 -0.30 -22.79
C LYS A 113 -2.80 0.55 -21.60
N VAL A 114 -3.70 0.04 -20.77
CA VAL A 114 -4.12 0.73 -19.54
C VAL A 114 -2.92 0.88 -18.60
N MET A 115 -2.14 -0.19 -18.39
CA MET A 115 -0.96 -0.16 -17.53
C MET A 115 0.13 0.77 -18.06
N GLU A 116 0.35 0.80 -19.38
CA GLU A 116 1.28 1.73 -20.02
C GLU A 116 0.84 3.19 -19.79
N PHE A 117 -0.45 3.49 -20.00
CA PHE A 117 -0.98 4.84 -19.78
C PHE A 117 -0.88 5.27 -18.31
N ILE A 118 -1.25 4.40 -17.36
CA ILE A 118 -1.12 4.68 -15.93
C ILE A 118 0.34 4.99 -15.58
N THR A 119 1.28 4.24 -16.15
CA THR A 119 2.71 4.48 -15.95
C THR A 119 3.14 5.85 -16.46
N GLU A 120 2.67 6.25 -17.64
CA GLU A 120 2.95 7.58 -18.20
C GLU A 120 2.31 8.72 -17.39
N VAL A 121 1.07 8.54 -16.93
CA VAL A 121 0.39 9.51 -16.05
C VAL A 121 1.17 9.69 -14.76
N ARG A 122 1.61 8.60 -14.12
CA ARG A 122 2.44 8.68 -12.91
C ARG A 122 3.74 9.43 -13.17
N LYS A 123 4.45 9.15 -14.27
CA LYS A 123 5.68 9.88 -14.63
C LYS A 123 5.43 11.38 -14.77
N ARG A 124 4.33 11.78 -15.44
CA ARG A 124 3.99 13.18 -15.71
C ARG A 124 3.51 13.94 -14.47
N ASN A 125 2.97 13.24 -13.48
CA ASN A 125 2.34 13.84 -12.29
C ASN A 125 3.11 13.52 -10.99
N ASN A 126 4.44 13.37 -11.05
CA ASN A 126 5.29 13.10 -9.89
C ASN A 126 4.83 11.90 -9.04
N GLY A 127 4.43 10.82 -9.71
CA GLY A 127 3.91 9.60 -9.12
C GLY A 127 2.39 9.61 -8.88
N ASN A 128 1.72 10.76 -8.93
CA ASN A 128 0.29 10.85 -8.66
C ASN A 128 -0.57 10.37 -9.84
N ILE A 129 -1.78 9.92 -9.55
CA ILE A 129 -2.84 9.62 -10.53
C ILE A 129 -3.99 10.60 -10.26
N PRO A 130 -4.19 11.63 -11.10
CA PRO A 130 -5.28 12.60 -10.93
C PRO A 130 -6.66 11.99 -11.14
N GLN A 131 -7.70 12.66 -10.64
CA GLN A 131 -9.09 12.27 -10.89
C GLN A 131 -9.44 12.22 -12.39
N ASN A 132 -10.33 11.31 -12.79
CA ASN A 132 -10.79 11.09 -14.17
C ASN A 132 -9.71 10.60 -15.15
N THR A 133 -8.56 10.12 -14.64
CA THR A 133 -7.52 9.50 -15.46
C THR A 133 -8.07 8.34 -16.29
N PHE A 134 -8.83 7.42 -15.69
CA PHE A 134 -9.36 6.27 -16.42
C PHE A 134 -10.32 6.68 -17.54
N PHE A 135 -11.21 7.65 -17.26
CA PHE A 135 -12.12 8.18 -18.27
C PHE A 135 -11.39 8.86 -19.44
N ASN A 136 -10.24 9.49 -19.18
CA ASN A 136 -9.41 10.09 -20.22
C ASN A 136 -8.77 9.02 -21.12
N ILE A 137 -8.34 7.87 -20.57
CA ILE A 137 -7.89 6.70 -21.35
C ILE A 137 -8.97 6.29 -22.34
N TYR A 138 -10.20 6.13 -21.82
CA TYR A 138 -11.33 5.70 -22.62
C TYR A 138 -11.62 6.72 -23.73
N ARG A 139 -11.68 8.03 -23.43
CA ARG A 139 -11.94 9.08 -24.42
C ARG A 139 -10.88 9.19 -25.52
N GLU A 140 -9.59 9.13 -25.20
CA GLU A 140 -8.52 9.23 -26.20
C GLU A 140 -8.62 8.09 -27.24
N ARG A 141 -9.09 6.91 -26.81
CA ARG A 141 -9.35 5.78 -27.72
C ARG A 141 -10.49 6.04 -28.70
N TYR A 142 -11.65 6.53 -28.24
CA TYR A 142 -12.79 6.83 -29.12
C TYR A 142 -12.59 8.03 -30.05
N GLN A 143 -11.66 8.94 -29.74
CA GLN A 143 -11.32 10.04 -30.64
C GLN A 143 -10.39 9.59 -31.78
N ASN A 144 -9.50 8.62 -31.53
CA ASN A 144 -8.58 8.09 -32.54
C ASN A 144 -9.22 7.05 -33.48
N GLU A 145 -10.30 6.38 -33.08
CA GLU A 145 -11.04 5.44 -33.94
C GLU A 145 -12.02 6.13 -34.92
N LYS A 146 -12.19 7.46 -34.84
CA LYS A 146 -13.05 8.27 -35.73
C LYS A 146 -12.29 9.08 -36.81
N GLN A 147 -10.99 8.86 -36.96
CA GLN A 147 -10.19 9.36 -38.09
C GLN A 147 -9.85 8.22 -39.05
#